data_AF-A0A8T5MT30-F1
#
_entry.id   AF-A0A8T5MT30-F1
#
_cell.length_a   1.000
_cell.length_b   1.000
_cell.length_c   1.000
_cell.angle_alpha   90.00
_cell.angle_beta   90.00
_cell.angle_gamma   90.00
#
_symmetry.space_group_name_H-M   'P 1'
#
loop_
_entity.id
_entity.type
_entity.pdbx_description
1 polymer ?
#
loop_
_entity_poly.entity_id
_entity_poly.type
_entity_poly.pdbx_seq_one_letter_code
_entity_poly.pdbx_strand_id
1 'polypeptide(L)'
;YDHLGMIDADYSNDPREIKRMLHVLKENDFDVVLGSRDVRRQRELLGWFSVFINRFTSTVASWMYGCRLMDIQTGCWVFTRNATETILPHLIANGFEIEYDLLYNAWRHGLRIGEAPVTFRERIGESKFSTRQRFKQIIHGLRYVYWSLKHLYEKRYFSI
;
A
#
# COMPACT_ATOMS: atom_id res chain seq x y z
N TYR A 1 14.31 2.74 -16.50
CA TYR A 1 13.64 3.75 -15.66
C TYR A 1 14.37 3.85 -14.34
N ASP A 2 14.50 5.02 -13.71
CA ASP A 2 15.15 5.10 -12.38
C ASP A 2 14.13 4.97 -11.25
N HIS A 3 12.89 5.35 -11.54
CA HIS A 3 11.76 5.30 -10.63
C HIS A 3 10.53 4.83 -11.39
N LEU A 4 9.57 4.22 -10.69
CA LEU A 4 8.30 3.76 -11.23
C LEU A 4 7.16 4.39 -10.42
N GLY A 5 6.15 4.92 -11.11
CA GLY A 5 4.91 5.39 -10.49
C GLY A 5 3.76 4.46 -10.86
N MET A 6 2.93 4.11 -9.88
CA MET A 6 1.69 3.35 -10.05
C MET A 6 0.51 4.23 -9.63
N ILE A 7 -0.54 4.24 -10.43
CA ILE A 7 -1.75 5.02 -10.17
C ILE A 7 -2.99 4.32 -10.74
N ASP A 8 -4.12 4.44 -10.05
CA ASP A 8 -5.42 4.00 -10.56
C ASP A 8 -5.82 4.81 -11.81
N ALA A 9 -6.33 4.10 -12.82
CA ALA A 9 -6.77 4.70 -14.08
C ALA A 9 -8.21 5.27 -14.06
N ASP A 10 -8.81 5.44 -12.87
CA ASP A 10 -10.18 5.96 -12.68
C ASP A 10 -10.23 7.44 -12.29
N TYR A 11 -9.07 8.12 -12.33
CA TYR A 11 -8.89 9.54 -12.00
C TYR A 11 -9.20 9.92 -10.54
N SER A 12 -9.36 8.93 -9.66
CA SER A 12 -9.55 9.18 -8.22
C SER A 12 -8.30 9.75 -7.55
N ASN A 13 -7.12 9.50 -8.13
CA ASN A 13 -5.85 10.10 -7.74
C ASN A 13 -5.38 11.06 -8.84
N ASP A 14 -4.88 12.23 -8.46
CA ASP A 14 -4.34 13.21 -9.41
C ASP A 14 -2.92 12.77 -9.86
N PRO A 15 -2.65 12.57 -11.17
CA PRO A 15 -1.33 12.14 -11.65
C PRO A 15 -0.18 13.09 -11.26
N ARG A 16 -0.47 14.35 -10.93
CA ARG A 16 0.53 15.30 -10.44
C ARG A 16 1.09 14.92 -9.07
N GLU A 17 0.36 14.10 -8.30
CA GLU A 17 0.80 13.59 -7.00
C GLU A 17 2.03 12.70 -7.15
N ILE A 18 2.18 11.96 -8.26
CA ILE A 18 3.37 11.12 -8.51
C ILE A 18 4.66 11.95 -8.44
N LYS A 19 4.66 13.17 -8.98
CA LYS A 19 5.84 14.05 -8.91
C LYS A 19 6.13 14.52 -7.48
N ARG A 20 5.09 14.83 -6.69
CA ARG A 20 5.24 15.20 -5.28
C ARG A 20 5.73 14.03 -4.44
N MET A 21 5.17 12.85 -4.64
CA MET A 21 5.57 11.61 -3.96
C MET A 21 7.00 11.22 -4.30
N LEU A 22 7.43 11.40 -5.55
CA LEU A 22 8.82 11.18 -5.96
C LEU A 22 9.79 12.10 -5.22
N HIS A 23 9.39 13.35 -4.94
CA HIS A 23 10.21 14.27 -4.15
C HIS A 23 10.34 13.79 -2.71
N VAL A 24 9.23 13.41 -2.06
CA VAL A 24 9.23 12.83 -0.71
C VAL A 24 10.11 11.58 -0.63
N LEU A 25 10.02 10.71 -1.65
CA LEU A 25 10.84 9.50 -1.75
C LEU A 25 12.33 9.84 -1.72
N LYS A 26 12.77 10.84 -2.50
CA LYS A 26 14.18 11.24 -2.58
C LYS A 26 14.67 11.96 -1.32
N GLU A 27 13.87 12.88 -0.78
CA GLU A 27 14.28 13.69 0.37
C GLU A 27 14.43 12.87 1.66
N ASN A 28 13.62 11.83 1.80
CA ASN A 28 13.62 10.98 3.00
C ASN A 28 14.36 9.66 2.78
N ASP A 29 14.99 9.50 1.61
CA ASP A 29 15.71 8.30 1.21
C ASP A 29 14.83 7.04 1.42
N PHE A 30 13.60 7.09 0.89
CA PHE A 30 12.70 5.94 0.86
C PHE A 30 12.91 5.12 -0.41
N ASP A 31 12.63 3.83 -0.32
CA ASP A 31 12.59 2.92 -1.47
C ASP A 31 11.18 2.86 -2.08
N VAL A 32 10.16 3.01 -1.22
CA VAL A 32 8.73 2.96 -1.57
C VAL A 32 7.98 4.07 -0.85
N VAL A 33 7.16 4.82 -1.57
CA VAL A 33 6.25 5.84 -1.01
C VAL A 33 4.82 5.57 -1.44
N LEU A 34 3.92 5.44 -0.46
CA LEU A 34 2.48 5.27 -0.65
C LEU A 34 1.77 6.63 -0.61
N GLY A 35 0.71 6.78 -1.39
CA GLY A 35 -0.15 7.96 -1.35
C GLY A 35 -1.16 7.87 -0.20
N SER A 36 -1.05 8.74 0.80
CA SER A 36 -1.94 8.79 1.96
C SER A 36 -3.14 9.70 1.70
N ARG A 37 -4.34 9.12 1.55
CA ARG A 37 -5.56 9.87 1.22
C ARG A 37 -6.16 10.52 2.46
N ASP A 38 -6.78 11.69 2.29
CA ASP A 38 -7.49 12.37 3.38
C ASP A 38 -8.69 11.52 3.88
N VAL A 39 -8.73 11.28 5.18
CA VAL A 39 -9.73 10.43 5.84
C VAL A 39 -11.16 10.96 5.67
N ARG A 40 -11.35 12.29 5.64
CA ARG A 40 -12.68 12.88 5.44
C ARG A 40 -13.16 12.62 4.02
N ARG A 41 -12.29 12.81 3.01
CA ARG A 41 -12.61 12.47 1.62
C ARG A 41 -12.86 10.99 1.41
N GLN A 42 -12.08 10.10 2.04
CA GLN A 42 -12.35 8.67 2.00
C GLN A 42 -13.73 8.35 2.59
N ARG A 43 -14.10 8.96 3.73
CA ARG A 43 -15.41 8.74 4.35
C ARG A 43 -16.56 9.18 3.46
N GLU A 44 -16.44 10.36 2.84
CA GLU A 44 -17.45 10.91 1.93
C GLU A 44 -17.67 10.00 0.72
N LEU A 45 -16.59 9.50 0.12
CA LEU A 45 -16.66 8.77 -1.15
C LEU A 45 -16.81 7.24 -1.01
N LEU A 46 -16.26 6.65 0.06
CA LEU A 46 -16.18 5.19 0.23
C LEU A 46 -17.01 4.67 1.42
N GLY A 47 -17.54 5.58 2.25
CA GLY A 47 -18.28 5.24 3.46
C GLY A 47 -17.40 4.87 4.66
N TRP A 48 -18.00 4.92 5.84
CA TRP A 48 -17.28 4.78 7.12
C TRP A 48 -16.67 3.38 7.34
N PHE A 49 -17.35 2.33 6.86
CA PHE A 49 -16.84 0.96 6.99
C PHE A 49 -15.55 0.74 6.19
N SER A 50 -15.45 1.29 4.99
CA SER A 50 -14.22 1.23 4.17
C SER A 50 -13.05 1.93 4.87
N VAL A 51 -13.31 3.11 5.46
CA VAL A 51 -12.31 3.86 6.23
C VAL A 51 -11.86 3.05 7.45
N PHE A 52 -12.79 2.46 8.19
CA PHE A 52 -12.48 1.65 9.36
C PHE A 52 -11.54 0.47 9.01
N ILE A 53 -11.89 -0.30 7.96
CA ILE A 53 -11.06 -1.42 7.51
C ILE A 53 -9.66 -0.95 7.11
N ASN A 54 -9.56 0.11 6.31
CA ASN A 54 -8.27 0.65 5.88
C ASN A 54 -7.41 1.12 7.05
N ARG A 55 -8.00 1.85 8.01
CA ARG A 55 -7.29 2.34 9.20
C ARG A 55 -6.85 1.18 10.08
N PHE A 56 -7.69 0.16 10.25
CA PHE A 56 -7.35 -1.02 11.03
C PHE A 56 -6.18 -1.78 10.41
N THR A 57 -6.26 -2.10 9.10
CA THR A 57 -5.20 -2.84 8.42
C THR A 57 -3.90 -2.04 8.32
N SER A 58 -3.99 -0.72 8.09
CA SER A 58 -2.82 0.19 8.12
C SER A 58 -2.15 0.23 9.49
N THR A 59 -2.94 0.24 10.57
CA THR A 59 -2.41 0.22 11.96
C THR A 59 -1.70 -1.10 12.27
N VAL A 60 -2.31 -2.23 11.89
CA VAL A 60 -1.71 -3.56 12.07
C VAL A 60 -0.41 -3.65 11.28
N ALA A 61 -0.42 -3.28 10.00
CA ALA A 61 0.78 -3.27 9.15
C ALA A 61 1.88 -2.37 9.72
N SER A 62 1.54 -1.15 10.12
CA SER A 62 2.48 -0.20 10.75
C SER A 62 3.18 -0.81 11.97
N TRP A 63 2.40 -1.43 12.86
CA TRP A 63 2.93 -2.09 14.06
C TRP A 63 3.85 -3.26 13.71
N MET A 64 3.44 -4.14 12.79
CA MET A 64 4.24 -5.30 12.38
C MET A 64 5.52 -4.91 11.64
N TYR A 65 5.44 -3.85 10.83
CA TYR A 65 6.51 -3.46 9.91
C TYR A 65 7.44 -2.39 10.47
N GLY A 66 7.14 -1.85 11.66
CA GLY A 66 7.95 -0.81 12.29
C GLY A 66 7.93 0.51 11.52
N CYS A 67 6.85 0.79 10.79
CA CYS A 67 6.65 2.01 10.02
C CYS A 67 5.41 2.77 10.49
N ARG A 68 5.18 3.98 9.95
CA ARG A 68 3.99 4.79 10.23
C ARG A 68 3.23 4.99 8.93
N LEU A 69 2.27 4.10 8.67
CA LEU A 69 1.42 4.12 7.49
C LEU A 69 -0.04 4.31 7.90
N MET A 70 -0.68 5.27 7.26
CA MET A 70 -2.04 5.69 7.57
C MET A 70 -3.06 5.18 6.55
N ASP A 71 -2.60 4.80 5.35
CA ASP A 71 -3.42 4.35 4.24
C ASP A 71 -2.65 3.37 3.33
N ILE A 72 -2.75 2.07 3.62
CA ILE A 72 -2.08 1.02 2.84
C ILE A 72 -2.90 0.53 1.65
N GLN A 73 -4.19 0.90 1.56
CA GLN A 73 -5.11 0.45 0.50
C GLN A 73 -5.27 1.49 -0.61
N THR A 74 -4.20 2.25 -0.86
CA THR A 74 -4.13 3.29 -1.88
C THR A 74 -3.64 2.72 -3.20
N GLY A 75 -4.16 3.22 -4.32
CA GLY A 75 -3.69 2.84 -5.66
C GLY A 75 -2.56 3.74 -6.18
N CYS A 76 -2.08 4.70 -5.38
CA CYS A 76 -1.03 5.66 -5.78
C CYS A 76 0.29 5.34 -5.07
N TRP A 77 1.33 4.98 -5.82
CA TRP A 77 2.63 4.55 -5.29
C TRP A 77 3.78 5.09 -6.15
N VAL A 78 4.93 5.32 -5.52
CA VAL A 78 6.20 5.57 -6.21
C VAL A 78 7.29 4.67 -5.64
N PHE A 79 8.12 4.13 -6.52
CA PHE A 79 9.18 3.17 -6.20
C PHE A 79 10.52 3.61 -6.80
N THR A 80 11.62 3.28 -6.14
CA THR A 80 12.92 3.22 -6.81
C THR A 80 12.97 2.01 -7.75
N ARG A 81 13.87 2.04 -8.75
CA ARG A 81 14.17 0.86 -9.56
C ARG A 81 14.52 -0.35 -8.70
N ASN A 82 15.40 -0.17 -7.72
CA ASN A 82 15.84 -1.24 -6.84
C ASN A 82 14.66 -1.88 -6.09
N ALA A 83 13.71 -1.06 -5.60
CA ALA A 83 12.50 -1.55 -4.97
C ALA A 83 11.67 -2.42 -5.90
N THR A 84 11.43 -1.98 -7.15
CA THR A 84 10.67 -2.77 -8.12
C THR A 84 11.38 -4.06 -8.52
N GLU A 85 12.70 -4.03 -8.74
CA GLU A 85 13.48 -5.22 -9.09
C GLU A 85 13.52 -6.23 -7.93
N THR A 86 13.40 -5.75 -6.69
CA THR A 86 13.29 -6.58 -5.49
C THR A 86 11.88 -7.16 -5.31
N ILE A 87 10.82 -6.36 -5.50
CA ILE A 87 9.44 -6.74 -5.18
C ILE A 87 8.80 -7.59 -6.28
N LEU A 88 8.93 -7.17 -7.54
CA LEU A 88 8.17 -7.75 -8.66
C LEU A 88 8.34 -9.28 -8.83
N PRO A 89 9.54 -9.87 -8.64
CA PRO A 89 9.71 -11.33 -8.75
C PRO A 89 8.98 -12.13 -7.68
N HIS A 90 8.52 -11.49 -6.60
CA HIS A 90 7.88 -12.13 -5.45
C HIS A 90 6.37 -11.86 -5.36
N LEU A 91 5.81 -11.11 -6.31
CA LEU A 91 4.38 -10.85 -6.37
C LEU A 91 3.60 -12.12 -6.75
N ILE A 92 2.51 -12.34 -6.03
CA ILE A 92 1.57 -13.44 -6.23
C ILE A 92 0.11 -12.98 -6.29
N ALA A 93 -0.15 -11.72 -5.94
CA ALA A 93 -1.47 -11.11 -5.99
C ALA A 93 -1.98 -11.02 -7.43
N ASN A 94 -3.26 -11.32 -7.62
CA ASN A 94 -3.93 -11.31 -8.92
C ASN A 94 -5.19 -10.42 -8.93
N GLY A 95 -5.33 -9.53 -7.93
CA GLY A 95 -6.51 -8.68 -7.75
C GLY A 95 -6.28 -7.49 -6.80
N PHE A 96 -7.34 -7.10 -6.09
CA PHE A 96 -7.37 -5.97 -5.13
C PHE A 96 -6.60 -6.21 -3.83
N GLU A 97 -5.80 -7.27 -3.78
CA GLU A 97 -4.85 -7.58 -2.72
C GLU A 97 -3.40 -7.21 -3.08
N ILE A 98 -3.17 -6.63 -4.26
CA ILE A 98 -1.85 -6.22 -4.73
C ILE A 98 -1.18 -5.23 -3.78
N GLU A 99 -1.94 -4.32 -3.15
CA GLU A 99 -1.41 -3.34 -2.21
C GLU A 99 -0.79 -4.00 -0.98
N TYR A 100 -1.43 -5.07 -0.47
CA TYR A 100 -0.86 -5.86 0.63
C TYR A 100 0.39 -6.62 0.23
N ASP A 101 0.42 -7.17 -1.00
CA ASP A 101 1.54 -7.95 -1.52
C ASP A 101 2.77 -7.07 -1.76
N LEU A 102 2.56 -5.90 -2.37
CA LEU A 102 3.58 -4.87 -2.54
C LEU A 102 4.16 -4.45 -1.18
N LEU A 103 3.30 -4.14 -0.21
CA LEU A 103 3.74 -3.71 1.10
C LEU A 103 4.48 -4.82 1.86
N TYR A 104 3.96 -6.05 1.82
CA TYR A 104 4.58 -7.21 2.45
C TYR A 104 5.98 -7.48 1.90
N ASN A 105 6.14 -7.50 0.57
CA ASN A 105 7.44 -7.73 -0.04
C ASN A 105 8.40 -6.56 0.19
N ALA A 106 7.92 -5.32 0.17
CA ALA A 106 8.76 -4.17 0.53
C ALA A 106 9.33 -4.32 1.95
N TRP A 107 8.48 -4.65 2.92
CA TRP A 107 8.91 -4.85 4.30
C TRP A 107 9.82 -6.07 4.47
N ARG A 108 9.42 -7.21 3.90
CA ARG A 108 10.15 -8.49 4.02
C ARG A 108 11.58 -8.39 3.51
N HIS A 109 11.80 -7.59 2.47
CA HIS A 109 13.12 -7.37 1.87
C HIS A 109 13.87 -6.17 2.48
N GLY A 110 13.36 -5.58 3.56
CA GLY A 110 14.04 -4.51 4.30
C GLY A 110 14.07 -3.17 3.57
N LEU A 111 13.16 -2.94 2.62
CA LEU A 111 13.04 -1.66 1.93
C LEU A 111 12.47 -0.59 2.88
N ARG A 112 12.90 0.65 2.67
CA ARG A 112 12.43 1.80 3.46
C ARG A 112 11.11 2.29 2.89
N ILE A 113 10.07 2.25 3.72
CA ILE A 113 8.69 2.54 3.31
C ILE A 113 8.25 3.83 3.98
N GLY A 114 7.73 4.76 3.17
CA GLY A 114 7.14 6.01 3.63
C GLY A 114 5.75 6.23 3.04
N GLU A 115 5.13 7.34 3.45
CA GLU A 115 3.88 7.82 2.89
C GLU A 115 3.95 9.33 2.61
N ALA A 116 3.13 9.80 1.66
CA ALA A 116 2.98 11.21 1.33
C ALA A 116 1.50 11.56 1.17
N PRO A 117 1.00 12.69 1.71
CA PRO A 117 -0.39 13.09 1.52
C PRO A 117 -0.72 13.33 0.05
N VAL A 118 -1.83 12.75 -0.42
CA VAL A 118 -2.31 12.89 -1.81
C VAL A 118 -3.77 13.31 -1.87
N THR A 119 -4.13 14.02 -2.95
CA THR A 119 -5.51 14.38 -3.23
C THR A 119 -6.31 13.15 -3.68
N PHE A 120 -7.45 12.91 -3.02
CA PHE A 120 -8.41 11.87 -3.40
C PHE A 120 -9.74 12.48 -3.83
N ARG A 121 -10.25 12.05 -4.98
CA ARG A 121 -11.43 12.64 -5.64
C ARG A 121 -12.43 11.55 -6.04
N GLU A 122 -13.63 12.00 -6.37
CA GLU A 122 -14.62 11.13 -7.00
C GLU A 122 -14.06 10.61 -8.32
N ARG A 123 -14.24 9.30 -8.54
CA ARG A 123 -13.76 8.62 -9.74
C ARG A 123 -14.61 8.97 -10.96
N ILE A 124 -14.01 8.80 -12.13
CA ILE A 124 -14.73 8.83 -13.40
C ILE A 124 -15.13 7.39 -13.74
N GLY A 125 -16.44 7.13 -13.84
CA GLY A 125 -16.99 5.81 -14.15
C GLY A 125 -17.38 4.98 -12.93
N GLU A 126 -17.79 3.74 -13.18
CA GLU A 126 -18.36 2.86 -12.15
C GLU A 126 -17.32 2.06 -11.36
N SER A 127 -17.66 1.77 -10.10
CA SER A 127 -16.83 0.92 -9.23
C SER A 127 -16.85 -0.54 -9.68
N LYS A 128 -15.69 -1.08 -10.04
CA LYS A 128 -15.48 -2.55 -10.14
C LYS A 128 -15.28 -3.19 -8.76
N PHE A 129 -15.13 -2.39 -7.72
CA PHE A 129 -14.94 -2.85 -6.35
C PHE A 129 -16.30 -3.12 -5.71
N SER A 130 -16.66 -4.40 -5.59
CA SER A 130 -17.92 -4.87 -5.02
C SER A 130 -17.75 -5.35 -3.58
N THR A 131 -18.87 -5.58 -2.87
CA THR A 131 -18.88 -6.18 -1.52
C THR A 131 -18.12 -7.50 -1.46
N ARG A 132 -18.24 -8.35 -2.50
CA ARG A 132 -17.48 -9.60 -2.60
C ARG A 132 -15.97 -9.34 -2.62
N GLN A 133 -15.52 -8.31 -3.34
CA GLN A 133 -14.12 -7.93 -3.39
C GLN A 133 -13.64 -7.35 -2.04
N ARG A 134 -14.50 -6.62 -1.33
CA ARG A 134 -14.20 -6.19 0.05
C ARG A 134 -13.94 -7.39 0.97
N PHE A 135 -14.80 -8.41 0.94
CA PHE A 135 -14.60 -9.63 1.74
C PHE A 135 -13.31 -10.35 1.38
N LYS A 136 -13.02 -10.53 0.09
CA LYS A 136 -11.73 -11.10 -0.34
C LYS A 136 -10.55 -10.29 0.17
N GLN A 137 -10.61 -8.97 0.06
CA GLN A 137 -9.55 -8.08 0.52
C GLN A 137 -9.30 -8.21 2.03
N ILE A 138 -10.34 -8.40 2.84
CA ILE A 138 -10.20 -8.68 4.28
C ILE A 138 -9.49 -10.03 4.50
N ILE A 139 -9.92 -11.09 3.81
CA ILE A 139 -9.30 -12.42 3.90
C ILE A 139 -7.81 -12.36 3.49
N HIS A 140 -7.50 -11.65 2.41
CA HIS A 140 -6.12 -11.45 1.96
C HIS A 140 -5.31 -10.64 2.98
N GLY A 141 -5.88 -9.59 3.57
CA GLY A 141 -5.24 -8.85 4.66
C GLY A 141 -4.86 -9.76 5.82
N LEU A 142 -5.77 -10.63 6.28
CA LEU A 142 -5.48 -11.62 7.32
C LEU A 142 -4.40 -12.62 6.90
N ARG A 143 -4.38 -13.05 5.63
CA ARG A 143 -3.33 -13.92 5.09
C ARG A 143 -1.95 -13.26 5.15
N TYR A 144 -1.85 -11.99 4.77
CA TYR A 144 -0.57 -11.25 4.84
C TYR A 144 -0.15 -11.00 6.29
N VAL A 145 -1.08 -10.75 7.22
CA VAL A 145 -0.76 -10.72 8.66
C VAL A 145 -0.16 -12.06 9.12
N TYR A 146 -0.79 -13.18 8.75
CA TYR A 146 -0.26 -14.51 9.08
C TYR A 146 1.14 -14.74 8.50
N TRP A 147 1.38 -14.39 7.25
CA TRP A 147 2.71 -14.51 6.63
C TRP A 147 3.76 -13.62 7.27
N SER A 148 3.39 -12.40 7.64
CA SER A 148 4.28 -11.49 8.36
C SER A 148 4.64 -12.03 9.74
N LEU A 149 3.69 -12.61 10.47
CA LEU A 149 3.97 -13.30 11.74
C LEU A 149 4.88 -14.52 11.54
N LYS A 150 4.61 -15.33 10.51
CA LYS A 150 5.45 -16.48 10.16
C LYS A 150 6.88 -16.06 9.82
N HIS A 151 7.04 -15.01 9.01
CA HIS A 151 8.35 -14.48 8.64
C HIS A 151 9.12 -13.93 9.85
N LEU A 152 8.44 -13.20 10.74
CA LEU A 152 9.03 -12.72 12.00
C LEU A 152 9.48 -13.87 12.90
N TYR A 153 8.67 -14.93 13.00
CA TYR A 153 9.02 -16.14 13.74
C TYR A 153 10.25 -16.83 13.14
N GLU A 154 10.25 -17.06 11.82
CA GLU A 154 11.39 -17.69 11.13
C GLU A 154 12.68 -16.90 11.33
N LYS A 155 12.63 -15.57 11.17
CA LYS A 155 13.78 -14.68 11.38
C LYS A 155 14.28 -14.71 12.84
N ARG A 156 13.40 -14.90 13.83
CA ARG A 156 13.80 -14.95 15.24
C ARG A 156 14.47 -16.26 15.65
N TYR A 157 14.06 -17.38 15.06
CA TYR A 157 14.46 -18.72 15.52
C TYR A 157 15.41 -19.47 14.57
N PHE A 158 15.56 -19.01 13.32
CA PHE A 158 16.37 -19.69 12.31
C PHE A 158 17.42 -18.79 11.63
N SER A 159 17.61 -17.56 12.10
CA SER A 159 18.76 -16.74 11.70
C SER A 159 19.99 -17.20 12.50
N ILE A 160 20.89 -17.94 11.83
CA ILE A 160 22.25 -18.26 12.30
C ILE A 160 23.16 -17.07 11.99
#